data_AF-A0A9P0LGI5-F1
#
_entry.id   AF-A0A9P0LGI5-F1
#
_cell.length_a   1.000
_cell.length_b   1.000
_cell.length_c   1.000
_cell.angle_alpha   90.00
_cell.angle_beta   90.00
_cell.angle_gamma   90.00
#
_symmetry.space_group_name_H-M   'P 1'
#
loop_
_entity.id
_entity.type
_entity.pdbx_description
1 polymer ?
#
loop_
_entity_poly.entity_id
_entity_poly.type
_entity_poly.pdbx_seq_one_letter_code
_entity_poly.pdbx_strand_id
1 'polypeptide(L)'
;MADDEAPEKTPEGKDSPGEKAPDEAPVEGGDTEGSAAPPPPRSGQDPLNTEFLYYSSVLRVVGPTLTHESDRKLIMPWVRKLFRPEYHSSKLREKRNRYLAYLSTSLLLDEAIGVFRQYPPDAALPDLSTLPKEPVEAAEWEMDKTWQETLAGLPEDFQMLECCVHASEDECSSDHKLDKILDQEFQLLLYIAKPYAFMILNGNDRTRVAAWFQMLCSIHGGSSCSSMKAIRNDYLMALLGI
;
A
#
# COMPACT_ATOMS: atom_id res chain seq x y z
N MET A 1 -64.71 33.02 -54.85
CA MET A 1 -65.04 31.69 -55.36
C MET A 1 -64.38 30.73 -54.39
N ALA A 2 -65.11 30.13 -53.44
CA ALA A 2 -66.30 29.28 -53.58
C ALA A 2 -65.94 27.88 -54.11
N ASP A 3 -66.41 26.78 -53.54
CA ASP A 3 -67.10 26.54 -52.24
C ASP A 3 -66.96 25.03 -51.91
N ASP A 4 -67.67 24.51 -50.90
CA ASP A 4 -67.84 23.10 -50.48
C ASP A 4 -66.56 22.38 -49.94
N GLU A 5 -66.48 21.78 -48.75
CA GLU A 5 -67.43 21.07 -47.84
C GLU A 5 -67.40 19.52 -47.98
N ALA A 6 -67.81 18.81 -46.93
CA ALA A 6 -67.47 17.42 -46.63
C ALA A 6 -68.50 16.38 -47.16
N PRO A 7 -68.44 15.11 -46.68
CA PRO A 7 -69.36 14.79 -45.58
C PRO A 7 -68.81 13.84 -44.48
N GLU A 8 -69.57 13.79 -43.38
CA GLU A 8 -69.33 13.01 -42.16
C GLU A 8 -69.47 11.47 -42.32
N LYS A 9 -69.02 10.71 -41.30
CA LYS A 9 -69.92 9.80 -40.55
C LYS A 9 -69.40 9.32 -39.18
N THR A 10 -70.02 9.82 -38.12
CA THR A 10 -70.18 9.21 -36.77
C THR A 10 -71.48 8.34 -36.74
N PRO A 11 -71.98 7.77 -35.61
CA PRO A 11 -71.59 7.78 -34.18
C PRO A 11 -71.25 6.33 -33.67
N GLU A 12 -71.25 5.87 -32.41
CA GLU A 12 -71.62 6.30 -31.03
C GLU A 12 -70.48 5.91 -30.03
N GLY A 13 -70.46 6.23 -28.72
CA GLY A 13 -71.31 7.07 -27.87
C GLY A 13 -71.61 6.46 -26.49
N LYS A 14 -71.38 7.22 -25.40
CA LYS A 14 -71.87 7.02 -24.01
C LYS A 14 -71.33 5.80 -23.21
N ASP A 15 -71.30 5.77 -21.86
CA ASP A 15 -71.57 6.79 -20.82
C ASP A 15 -70.72 6.50 -19.54
N SER A 16 -70.80 7.36 -18.53
CA SER A 16 -70.30 7.19 -17.13
C SER A 16 -71.32 7.87 -16.18
N PRO A 17 -71.23 7.80 -14.82
CA PRO A 17 -70.25 7.15 -13.92
C PRO A 17 -70.92 6.27 -12.83
N GLY A 18 -70.22 5.93 -11.73
CA GLY A 18 -70.86 5.41 -10.51
C GLY A 18 -69.89 5.07 -9.37
N GLU A 19 -70.00 5.76 -8.23
CA GLU A 19 -69.26 5.44 -6.99
C GLU A 19 -69.96 4.34 -6.17
N LYS A 20 -69.17 3.51 -5.46
CA LYS A 20 -69.40 3.17 -4.04
C LYS A 20 -68.26 2.36 -3.40
N ALA A 21 -68.07 2.61 -2.11
CA ALA A 21 -67.35 1.82 -1.12
C ALA A 21 -68.21 1.82 0.18
N PRO A 22 -67.85 1.11 1.26
CA PRO A 22 -66.78 0.11 1.44
C PRO A 22 -67.34 -1.26 1.84
N ASP A 23 -66.47 -2.23 2.17
CA ASP A 23 -66.75 -3.19 3.25
C ASP A 23 -65.45 -3.78 3.86
N GLU A 24 -65.57 -4.55 4.93
CA GLU A 24 -64.50 -4.87 5.90
C GLU A 24 -63.49 -5.98 5.50
N ALA A 25 -62.38 -6.06 6.25
CA ALA A 25 -61.32 -7.06 6.08
C ALA A 25 -61.63 -8.40 6.79
N PRO A 26 -60.85 -9.47 6.50
CA PRO A 26 -59.95 -9.90 7.58
C PRO A 26 -58.53 -10.34 7.15
N VAL A 27 -57.65 -10.14 8.12
CA VAL A 27 -56.31 -10.73 8.38
C VAL A 27 -55.99 -12.07 7.68
N GLU A 28 -54.88 -12.12 6.95
CA GLU A 28 -53.78 -13.07 7.22
C GLU A 28 -52.44 -12.55 6.66
N GLY A 29 -51.32 -13.13 7.08
CA GLY A 29 -49.97 -12.58 6.88
C GLY A 29 -49.20 -13.14 5.68
N GLY A 30 -48.18 -12.40 5.24
CA GLY A 30 -47.21 -12.85 4.24
C GLY A 30 -46.10 -11.81 4.03
N ASP A 31 -44.85 -12.20 4.25
CA ASP A 31 -43.70 -11.33 4.08
C ASP A 31 -43.57 -10.84 2.63
N THR A 32 -43.27 -9.55 2.44
CA THR A 32 -42.83 -9.02 1.15
C THR A 32 -41.58 -8.18 1.35
N GLU A 33 -40.55 -8.52 0.59
CA GLU A 33 -39.19 -8.04 0.80
C GLU A 33 -39.09 -6.53 0.61
N GLY A 34 -38.51 -5.83 1.59
CA GLY A 34 -38.14 -4.43 1.44
C GLY A 34 -37.10 -4.29 0.33
N SER A 35 -37.53 -3.82 -0.84
CA SER A 35 -36.64 -3.62 -2.01
C SER A 35 -35.60 -2.54 -1.72
N ALA A 36 -34.50 -2.97 -1.12
CA ALA A 36 -33.35 -2.12 -0.85
C ALA A 36 -32.72 -1.73 -2.19
N ALA A 37 -32.95 -0.48 -2.61
CA ALA A 37 -32.28 0.09 -3.76
C ALA A 37 -30.76 -0.12 -3.61
N PRO A 38 -30.05 -0.58 -4.67
CA PRO A 38 -28.63 -0.86 -4.57
C PRO A 38 -27.89 0.39 -4.09
N PRO A 39 -26.90 0.24 -3.18
CA PRO A 39 -26.16 1.39 -2.68
C PRO A 39 -25.54 2.14 -3.86
N PRO A 40 -25.56 3.49 -3.86
CA PRO A 40 -25.05 4.27 -4.98
C PRO A 40 -23.60 3.85 -5.27
N PRO A 41 -23.24 3.65 -6.55
CA PRO A 41 -21.93 3.13 -6.90
C PRO A 41 -20.86 4.03 -6.29
N ARG A 42 -20.00 3.45 -5.44
CA ARG A 42 -18.88 4.16 -4.81
C ARG A 42 -18.12 4.87 -5.93
N SER A 43 -18.16 6.20 -5.93
CA SER A 43 -17.59 7.02 -7.00
C SER A 43 -16.13 6.62 -7.20
N GLY A 44 -15.83 6.00 -8.34
CA GLY A 44 -14.57 5.29 -8.56
C GLY A 44 -13.39 6.20 -8.30
N GLN A 45 -12.64 5.93 -7.22
CA GLN A 45 -11.41 6.65 -6.92
C GLN A 45 -10.42 6.33 -8.03
N ASP A 46 -10.21 7.28 -8.93
CA ASP A 46 -9.26 7.18 -10.03
C ASP A 46 -7.86 6.89 -9.46
N PRO A 47 -7.29 5.68 -9.63
CA PRO A 47 -6.10 5.27 -8.87
C PRO A 47 -4.90 6.18 -9.16
N LEU A 48 -4.79 6.64 -10.42
CA LEU A 48 -3.75 7.57 -10.86
C LEU A 48 -3.91 8.99 -10.28
N ASN A 49 -5.07 9.36 -9.75
CA ASN A 49 -5.24 10.58 -8.96
C ASN A 49 -4.88 10.35 -7.48
N THR A 50 -5.27 9.19 -6.91
CA THR A 50 -4.88 8.81 -5.54
C THR A 50 -3.36 8.70 -5.38
N GLU A 51 -2.69 8.00 -6.29
CA GLU A 51 -1.22 7.95 -6.40
C GLU A 51 -0.60 9.35 -6.48
N PHE A 52 -1.15 10.22 -7.33
CA PHE A 52 -0.63 11.57 -7.51
C PHE A 52 -0.70 12.38 -6.20
N LEU A 53 -1.81 12.29 -5.48
CA LEU A 53 -1.97 12.95 -4.17
C LEU A 53 -1.05 12.34 -3.10
N TYR A 54 -0.83 11.02 -3.13
CA TYR A 54 0.11 10.33 -2.26
C TYR A 54 1.56 10.83 -2.50
N TYR A 55 2.08 10.72 -3.72
CA TYR A 55 3.43 11.19 -4.03
C TYR A 55 3.58 12.71 -3.82
N SER A 56 2.54 13.51 -4.11
CA SER A 56 2.53 14.95 -3.78
C SER A 56 2.66 15.24 -2.29
N SER A 57 2.19 14.34 -1.43
CA SER A 57 2.28 14.45 0.02
C SER A 57 3.66 14.02 0.51
N VAL A 58 4.20 12.89 0.00
CA VAL A 58 5.56 12.42 0.29
C VAL A 58 6.59 13.48 -0.10
N LEU A 59 6.54 14.01 -1.33
CA LEU A 59 7.50 15.02 -1.80
C LEU A 59 7.42 16.35 -1.03
N ARG A 60 6.28 16.67 -0.41
CA ARG A 60 6.12 17.85 0.46
C ARG A 60 6.79 17.66 1.82
N VAL A 61 6.82 16.43 2.34
CA VAL A 61 7.47 16.09 3.61
C VAL A 61 8.98 15.90 3.40
N VAL A 62 9.36 15.04 2.45
CA VAL A 62 10.75 14.58 2.29
C VAL A 62 11.62 15.57 1.50
N GLY A 63 11.07 16.25 0.50
CA GLY A 63 11.82 17.21 -0.33
C GLY A 63 12.51 18.35 0.44
N PRO A 64 11.88 18.93 1.49
CA PRO A 64 12.52 19.88 2.39
C PRO A 64 13.54 19.26 3.37
N THR A 65 13.40 17.99 3.74
CA THR A 65 14.23 17.35 4.78
C THR A 65 15.50 16.68 4.26
N LEU A 66 15.64 16.51 2.93
CA LEU A 66 16.86 15.99 2.28
C LEU A 66 18.13 16.61 2.89
N THR A 67 19.14 15.83 3.27
CA THR A 67 20.38 16.35 3.89
C THR A 67 21.12 17.32 2.97
N HIS A 68 21.28 16.97 1.69
CA HIS A 68 22.15 17.71 0.76
C HIS A 68 21.43 18.85 0.02
N GLU A 69 22.00 20.08 0.06
CA GLU A 69 21.41 21.27 -0.59
C GLU A 69 21.51 21.23 -2.13
N SER A 70 22.49 20.51 -2.67
CA SER A 70 22.58 20.19 -4.11
C SER A 70 21.29 19.56 -4.60
N ASP A 71 20.80 18.59 -3.84
CA ASP A 71 19.70 17.71 -4.23
C ASP A 71 18.39 18.47 -4.07
N ARG A 72 18.19 19.18 -2.95
CA ARG A 72 17.09 20.15 -2.78
C ARG A 72 16.97 21.13 -3.96
N LYS A 73 18.10 21.55 -4.57
CA LYS A 73 18.13 22.43 -5.76
C LYS A 73 17.82 21.71 -7.08
N LEU A 74 18.25 20.46 -7.25
CA LEU A 74 18.01 19.64 -8.46
C LEU A 74 16.58 19.09 -8.53
N ILE A 75 16.02 18.67 -7.39
CA ILE A 75 14.69 18.08 -7.29
C ILE A 75 13.57 19.08 -7.59
N MET A 76 13.71 20.34 -7.15
CA MET A 76 12.62 21.31 -7.29
C MET A 76 12.26 21.67 -8.75
N PRO A 77 13.22 21.79 -9.70
CA PRO A 77 12.94 21.75 -11.14
C PRO A 77 12.11 20.53 -11.59
N TRP A 78 12.44 19.31 -11.13
CA TRP A 78 11.70 18.09 -11.49
C TRP A 78 10.26 18.11 -10.97
N VAL A 79 10.04 18.50 -9.71
CA VAL A 79 8.70 18.70 -9.14
C VAL A 79 7.92 19.71 -10.00
N ARG A 80 8.50 20.89 -10.31
CA ARG A 80 7.86 21.90 -11.17
C ARG A 80 7.57 21.38 -12.59
N LYS A 81 8.36 20.46 -13.14
CA LYS A 81 8.10 19.82 -14.45
C LYS A 81 6.94 18.83 -14.39
N LEU A 82 6.92 17.96 -13.39
CA LEU A 82 5.90 16.90 -13.24
C LEU A 82 4.52 17.45 -12.85
N PHE A 83 4.48 18.62 -12.20
CA PHE A 83 3.24 19.30 -11.81
C PHE A 83 2.70 20.28 -12.88
N ARG A 84 3.29 20.36 -14.09
CA ARG A 84 2.74 21.21 -15.16
C ARG A 84 1.36 20.68 -15.64
N PRO A 85 0.45 21.55 -16.12
CA PRO A 85 -0.87 21.14 -16.63
C PRO A 85 -0.83 20.04 -17.70
N GLU A 86 0.16 20.04 -18.59
CA GLU A 86 0.33 19.02 -19.64
C GLU A 86 0.33 17.58 -19.07
N TYR A 87 0.99 17.39 -17.92
CA TYR A 87 1.16 16.08 -17.27
C TYR A 87 -0.08 15.63 -16.48
N HIS A 88 -1.12 16.45 -16.40
CA HIS A 88 -2.43 16.08 -15.86
C HIS A 88 -3.36 15.48 -16.94
N SER A 89 -2.97 15.55 -18.22
CA SER A 89 -3.74 14.94 -19.31
C SER A 89 -3.81 13.40 -19.18
N SER A 90 -4.90 12.81 -19.68
CA SER A 90 -5.12 11.35 -19.64
C SER A 90 -4.01 10.53 -20.29
N LYS A 91 -3.29 11.10 -21.27
CA LYS A 91 -2.17 10.48 -21.98
C LYS A 91 -0.83 10.54 -21.21
N LEU A 92 -0.67 11.44 -20.24
CA LEU A 92 0.60 11.68 -19.56
C LEU A 92 0.56 11.43 -18.04
N ARG A 93 -0.64 11.37 -17.44
CA ARG A 93 -0.82 11.18 -15.99
C ARG A 93 -0.15 9.92 -15.43
N GLU A 94 -0.19 8.80 -16.16
CA GLU A 94 0.48 7.57 -15.74
C GLU A 94 2.01 7.73 -15.79
N LYS A 95 2.54 8.29 -16.88
CA LYS A 95 3.97 8.56 -17.03
C LYS A 95 4.47 9.49 -15.93
N ARG A 96 3.72 10.57 -15.65
CA ARG A 96 3.96 11.47 -14.52
C ARG A 96 4.02 10.70 -13.20
N ASN A 97 3.05 9.83 -12.93
CA ASN A 97 3.02 9.06 -11.69
C ASN A 97 4.21 8.11 -11.55
N ARG A 98 4.62 7.41 -12.62
CA ARG A 98 5.83 6.57 -12.59
C ARG A 98 7.09 7.38 -12.27
N TYR A 99 7.21 8.60 -12.81
CA TYR A 99 8.31 9.53 -12.46
C TYR A 99 8.20 10.04 -11.01
N LEU A 100 7.01 10.36 -10.52
CA LEU A 100 6.78 10.79 -9.13
C LEU A 100 7.05 9.65 -8.13
N ALA A 101 6.73 8.41 -8.49
CA ALA A 101 7.05 7.22 -7.71
C ALA A 101 8.57 7.04 -7.59
N TYR A 102 9.28 6.98 -8.73
CA TYR A 102 10.73 6.84 -8.74
C TYR A 102 11.43 7.99 -8.00
N LEU A 103 10.98 9.23 -8.21
CA LEU A 103 11.47 10.39 -7.46
C LEU A 103 11.25 10.21 -5.95
N SER A 104 10.03 9.86 -5.52
CA SER A 104 9.71 9.65 -4.10
C SER A 104 10.57 8.55 -3.48
N THR A 105 10.81 7.44 -4.19
CA THR A 105 11.72 6.37 -3.75
C THR A 105 13.15 6.84 -3.63
N SER A 106 13.65 7.67 -4.56
CA SER A 106 14.99 8.28 -4.42
C SER A 106 15.09 9.14 -3.16
N LEU A 107 14.10 10.02 -2.91
CA LEU A 107 14.18 10.93 -1.77
C LEU A 107 14.06 10.23 -0.41
N LEU A 108 13.43 9.04 -0.37
CA LEU A 108 13.40 8.19 0.82
C LEU A 108 14.78 7.58 1.15
N LEU A 109 15.74 7.63 0.23
CA LEU A 109 17.16 7.28 0.43
C LEU A 109 18.03 8.53 0.71
N ASP A 110 17.40 9.69 0.99
CA ASP A 110 18.04 10.99 1.28
C ASP A 110 18.88 11.61 0.14
N GLU A 111 18.80 11.06 -1.07
CA GLU A 111 19.57 11.54 -2.24
C GLU A 111 18.75 11.64 -3.55
N ALA A 112 19.27 12.40 -4.51
CA ALA A 112 18.83 12.38 -5.90
C ALA A 112 19.55 11.27 -6.67
N ILE A 113 18.80 10.35 -7.30
CA ILE A 113 19.34 9.18 -8.04
C ILE A 113 19.06 9.30 -9.54
N GLY A 114 19.93 8.74 -10.39
CA GLY A 114 19.70 8.64 -11.83
C GLY A 114 19.41 9.98 -12.50
N VAL A 115 18.32 10.04 -13.28
CA VAL A 115 17.92 11.26 -14.00
C VAL A 115 17.61 12.46 -13.10
N PHE A 116 17.36 12.25 -11.80
CA PHE A 116 17.13 13.35 -10.85
C PHE A 116 18.43 14.06 -10.43
N ARG A 117 19.61 13.48 -10.72
CA ARG A 117 20.92 14.12 -10.59
C ARG A 117 21.18 15.20 -11.65
N GLN A 118 20.27 15.37 -12.61
CA GLN A 118 20.35 16.36 -13.70
C GLN A 118 19.08 17.22 -13.73
N TYR A 119 19.11 18.35 -14.45
CA TYR A 119 17.89 19.15 -14.67
C TYR A 119 16.91 18.41 -15.60
N PRO A 120 15.58 18.54 -15.40
CA PRO A 120 14.60 17.95 -16.29
C PRO A 120 14.71 18.55 -17.70
N PRO A 121 14.59 17.77 -18.78
CA PRO A 121 14.64 18.29 -20.14
C PRO A 121 13.44 19.20 -20.41
N ASP A 122 13.62 20.26 -21.21
CA ASP A 122 12.51 21.14 -21.61
C ASP A 122 11.48 20.45 -22.51
N ALA A 123 11.93 19.49 -23.31
CA ALA A 123 11.11 18.63 -24.16
C ALA A 123 10.15 17.70 -23.36
N ALA A 124 9.44 16.81 -24.06
CA ALA A 124 8.71 15.73 -23.41
C ALA A 124 9.68 14.81 -22.63
N LEU A 125 9.25 14.30 -21.47
CA LEU A 125 10.07 13.36 -20.70
C LEU A 125 10.31 12.05 -21.50
N PRO A 126 11.53 11.48 -21.49
CA PRO A 126 11.79 10.15 -22.04
C PRO A 126 11.02 9.09 -21.26
N ASP A 127 10.83 7.88 -21.80
CA ASP A 127 10.22 6.82 -20.99
C ASP A 127 11.22 6.21 -20.01
N LEU A 128 10.75 5.89 -18.79
CA LEU A 128 11.61 5.33 -17.76
C LEU A 128 12.19 3.96 -18.16
N SER A 129 11.48 3.20 -19.01
CA SER A 129 12.00 1.93 -19.55
C SER A 129 13.21 2.10 -20.48
N THR A 130 13.40 3.29 -21.07
CA THR A 130 14.49 3.61 -22.00
C THR A 130 15.71 4.23 -21.33
N LEU A 131 15.65 4.50 -20.03
CA LEU A 131 16.78 5.04 -19.28
C LEU A 131 17.76 3.94 -18.88
N PRO A 132 19.07 4.24 -18.76
CA PRO A 132 20.00 3.35 -18.09
C PRO A 132 19.52 3.07 -16.66
N LYS A 133 19.43 1.79 -16.30
CA LYS A 133 19.27 1.38 -14.91
C LYS A 133 20.62 1.54 -14.23
N GLU A 134 20.78 2.57 -13.41
CA GLU A 134 21.90 2.63 -12.47
C GLU A 134 21.78 1.43 -11.52
N PRO A 135 22.86 0.66 -11.28
CA PRO A 135 22.85 -0.36 -10.25
C PRO A 135 22.77 0.34 -8.90
N VAL A 136 21.64 0.22 -8.22
CA VAL A 136 21.53 0.59 -6.80
C VAL A 136 22.34 -0.44 -6.03
N GLU A 137 23.35 0.02 -5.28
CA GLU A 137 24.14 -0.85 -4.41
C GLU A 137 23.26 -1.35 -3.25
N ALA A 138 23.55 -2.54 -2.74
CA ALA A 138 22.81 -3.10 -1.61
C ALA A 138 23.02 -2.20 -0.37
N ALA A 139 21.93 -1.89 0.34
CA ALA A 139 22.02 -1.05 1.53
C ALA A 139 22.83 -1.75 2.64
N GLU A 140 23.44 -0.97 3.55
CA GLU A 140 24.28 -1.54 4.62
C GLU A 140 23.56 -2.64 5.42
N TRP A 141 22.26 -2.46 5.70
CA TRP A 141 21.43 -3.43 6.40
C TRP A 141 21.19 -4.73 5.60
N GLU A 142 21.15 -4.67 4.26
CA GLU A 142 21.01 -5.85 3.39
C GLU A 142 22.30 -6.69 3.37
N MET A 143 23.46 -6.04 3.60
CA MET A 143 24.76 -6.70 3.70
C MET A 143 25.15 -7.09 5.13
N ASP A 144 24.40 -6.65 6.14
CA ASP A 144 24.63 -6.97 7.55
C ASP A 144 24.41 -8.47 7.82
N LYS A 145 25.37 -9.08 8.52
CA LYS A 145 25.41 -10.53 8.79
C LYS A 145 25.06 -10.91 10.22
N THR A 146 24.65 -9.96 11.06
CA THR A 146 24.47 -10.18 12.51
C THR A 146 23.47 -11.29 12.80
N TRP A 147 22.43 -11.45 11.98
CA TRP A 147 21.46 -12.54 12.12
C TRP A 147 22.09 -13.90 11.86
N GLN A 148 22.79 -14.05 10.74
CA GLN A 148 23.42 -15.30 10.31
C GLN A 148 24.60 -15.67 11.22
N GLU A 149 25.34 -14.67 11.71
CA GLU A 149 26.40 -14.83 12.73
C GLU A 149 25.81 -15.20 14.10
N THR A 150 24.67 -14.64 14.49
CA THR A 150 23.94 -15.03 15.71
C THR A 150 23.46 -16.49 15.62
N LEU A 151 22.87 -16.88 14.49
CA LEU A 151 22.44 -18.26 14.23
C LEU A 151 23.61 -19.25 14.23
N ALA A 152 24.72 -18.93 13.56
CA ALA A 152 25.93 -19.75 13.55
C ALA A 152 26.65 -19.80 14.92
N GLY A 153 26.32 -18.88 15.83
CA GLY A 153 26.80 -18.82 17.20
C GLY A 153 25.86 -19.43 18.24
N LEU A 154 24.74 -20.04 17.85
CA LEU A 154 23.87 -20.78 18.77
C LEU A 154 24.52 -22.12 19.19
N PRO A 155 24.31 -22.57 20.44
CA PRO A 155 24.70 -23.92 20.88
C PRO A 155 24.04 -25.03 20.04
N GLU A 156 24.72 -26.17 19.90
CA GLU A 156 24.18 -27.36 19.20
C GLU A 156 22.94 -27.96 19.89
N ASP A 157 22.77 -27.71 21.19
CA ASP A 157 21.62 -28.10 22.01
C ASP A 157 20.55 -27.00 22.12
N PHE A 158 20.67 -25.90 21.37
CA PHE A 158 19.69 -24.81 21.37
C PHE A 158 18.35 -25.27 20.79
N GLN A 159 17.31 -25.28 21.62
CA GLN A 159 15.96 -25.63 21.21
C GLN A 159 15.32 -24.49 20.42
N MET A 160 15.13 -24.73 19.12
CA MET A 160 14.40 -23.82 18.23
C MET A 160 12.93 -23.70 18.67
N LEU A 161 12.32 -22.53 18.48
CA LEU A 161 10.92 -22.32 18.85
C LEU A 161 9.97 -23.08 17.91
N GLU A 162 9.16 -23.96 18.49
CA GLU A 162 8.04 -24.62 17.81
C GLU A 162 6.94 -23.60 17.45
N CYS A 163 6.15 -23.93 16.42
CA CYS A 163 5.03 -23.08 16.00
C CYS A 163 3.92 -23.07 17.06
N CYS A 164 3.61 -21.89 17.60
CA CYS A 164 2.52 -21.71 18.58
C CYS A 164 1.22 -21.14 17.98
N VAL A 165 1.18 -20.93 16.66
CA VAL A 165 0.04 -20.30 15.96
C VAL A 165 -0.90 -21.33 15.33
N HIS A 166 -0.35 -22.37 14.72
CA HIS A 166 -1.09 -23.37 13.95
C HIS A 166 -1.41 -24.61 14.81
N ALA A 167 -2.55 -25.25 14.57
CA ALA A 167 -2.95 -26.45 15.32
C ALA A 167 -2.33 -27.74 14.74
N SER A 168 -1.76 -27.67 13.54
CA SER A 168 -1.17 -28.79 12.82
C SER A 168 0.07 -28.40 12.00
N GLU A 169 0.91 -29.40 11.71
CA GLU A 169 2.11 -29.27 10.87
C GLU A 169 1.76 -28.96 9.40
N ASP A 170 0.66 -29.52 8.89
CA ASP A 170 0.15 -29.26 7.54
C ASP A 170 -0.26 -27.79 7.34
N GLU A 171 -0.99 -27.21 8.30
CA GLU A 171 -1.35 -25.78 8.30
C GLU A 171 -0.10 -24.91 8.32
N CYS A 172 0.83 -25.20 9.25
CA CYS A 172 2.08 -24.47 9.39
C CYS A 172 2.91 -24.50 8.09
N SER A 173 3.04 -25.67 7.48
CA SER A 173 3.76 -25.89 6.22
C SER A 173 3.11 -25.21 5.01
N SER A 174 1.86 -24.74 5.13
CA SER A 174 1.15 -23.99 4.09
C SER A 174 1.28 -22.47 4.22
N ASP A 175 1.69 -21.98 5.38
CA ASP A 175 1.81 -20.55 5.69
C ASP A 175 3.24 -20.03 5.50
N HIS A 176 3.70 -19.99 4.25
CA HIS A 176 5.02 -19.45 3.88
C HIS A 176 4.95 -18.32 2.82
N LYS A 177 3.81 -17.63 2.73
CA LYS A 177 3.48 -16.70 1.63
C LYS A 177 4.20 -15.36 1.73
N LEU A 178 4.60 -14.94 2.93
CA LEU A 178 5.20 -13.64 3.21
C LEU A 178 6.66 -13.74 3.68
N ASP A 179 7.18 -14.96 3.85
CA ASP A 179 8.48 -15.30 4.41
C ASP A 179 9.62 -14.37 3.99
N LYS A 180 9.81 -14.17 2.68
CA LYS A 180 10.89 -13.30 2.18
C LYS A 180 10.74 -11.85 2.67
N ILE A 181 9.52 -11.31 2.68
CA ILE A 181 9.24 -9.93 3.10
C ILE A 181 9.49 -9.79 4.60
N LEU A 182 8.95 -10.72 5.40
CA LEU A 182 9.09 -10.72 6.85
C LEU A 182 10.54 -10.95 7.29
N ASP A 183 11.31 -11.78 6.58
CA ASP A 183 12.73 -12.00 6.85
C ASP A 183 13.60 -10.79 6.44
N GLN A 184 13.27 -10.09 5.35
CA GLN A 184 13.92 -8.80 5.03
C GLN A 184 13.57 -7.70 6.05
N GLU A 185 12.32 -7.63 6.48
CA GLU A 185 11.87 -6.70 7.53
C GLU A 185 12.59 -6.98 8.86
N PHE A 186 12.74 -8.25 9.26
CA PHE A 186 13.52 -8.63 10.45
C PHE A 186 14.98 -8.20 10.36
N GLN A 187 15.62 -8.41 9.21
CA GLN A 187 17.02 -8.00 9.00
C GLN A 187 17.20 -6.48 9.14
N LEU A 188 16.26 -5.68 8.59
CA LEU A 188 16.23 -4.22 8.77
C LEU A 188 16.01 -3.83 10.24
N LEU A 189 14.99 -4.41 10.90
CA LEU A 189 14.68 -4.12 12.31
C LEU A 189 15.86 -4.49 13.23
N LEU A 190 16.54 -5.61 12.98
CA LEU A 190 17.70 -6.05 13.76
C LEU A 190 18.89 -5.10 13.56
N TYR A 191 19.14 -4.66 12.33
CA TYR A 191 20.15 -3.63 12.03
C TYR A 191 19.87 -2.34 12.81
N ILE A 192 18.62 -1.86 12.81
CA ILE A 192 18.20 -0.67 13.57
C ILE A 192 18.32 -0.89 15.08
N ALA A 193 18.09 -2.12 15.58
CA ALA A 193 18.13 -2.42 17.02
C ALA A 193 19.55 -2.49 17.62
N LYS A 194 20.58 -2.78 16.82
CA LYS A 194 22.00 -2.86 17.26
C LYS A 194 22.47 -1.66 18.10
N PRO A 195 22.35 -0.38 17.65
CA PRO A 195 22.75 0.78 18.45
C PRO A 195 21.96 0.92 19.77
N TYR A 196 20.65 0.61 19.78
CA TYR A 196 19.84 0.65 21.01
C TYR A 196 20.29 -0.40 22.04
N ALA A 197 20.56 -1.62 21.60
CA ALA A 197 21.07 -2.69 22.47
C ALA A 197 22.48 -2.36 23.03
N PHE A 198 23.32 -1.65 22.27
CA PHE A 198 24.63 -1.17 22.75
C PHE A 198 24.53 -0.13 23.87
N MET A 199 23.46 0.69 23.89
CA MET A 199 23.23 1.69 24.95
C MET A 199 22.78 1.08 26.29
N ILE A 200 22.54 -0.24 26.37
CA ILE A 200 22.11 -0.90 27.61
C ILE A 200 23.30 -1.11 28.56
N LEU A 201 23.49 -0.16 29.47
CA LEU A 201 24.62 -0.11 30.42
C LEU A 201 24.53 -1.18 31.53
N ASN A 202 23.34 -1.66 31.88
CA ASN A 202 23.17 -2.70 32.90
C ASN A 202 23.49 -4.08 32.30
N GLY A 203 24.53 -4.74 32.82
CA GLY A 203 24.95 -6.07 32.35
C GLY A 203 23.85 -7.13 32.39
N ASN A 204 22.99 -7.11 33.40
CA ASN A 204 21.88 -8.07 33.51
C ASN A 204 20.83 -7.87 32.40
N ASP A 205 20.49 -6.62 32.10
CA ASP A 205 19.49 -6.30 31.07
C ASP A 205 20.08 -6.46 29.65
N ARG A 206 21.38 -6.18 29.48
CA ARG A 206 22.10 -6.48 28.24
C ARG A 206 22.11 -7.98 27.94
N THR A 207 22.32 -8.84 28.94
CA THR A 207 22.23 -10.30 28.77
C THR A 207 20.80 -10.75 28.46
N ARG A 208 19.77 -10.14 29.07
CA ARG A 208 18.36 -10.42 28.74
C ARG A 208 18.02 -10.06 27.28
N VAL A 209 18.46 -8.89 26.81
CA VAL A 209 18.23 -8.47 25.42
C VAL A 209 19.03 -9.31 24.42
N ALA A 210 20.26 -9.72 24.76
CA ALA A 210 21.03 -10.66 23.93
C ALA A 210 20.32 -12.02 23.79
N ALA A 211 19.81 -12.58 24.89
CA ALA A 211 19.03 -13.82 24.86
C ALA A 211 17.71 -13.68 24.07
N TRP A 212 17.04 -12.52 24.17
CA TRP A 212 15.88 -12.18 23.34
C TRP A 212 16.24 -12.11 21.84
N PHE A 213 17.35 -11.49 21.47
CA PHE A 213 17.80 -11.45 20.08
C PHE A 213 18.15 -12.84 19.55
N GLN A 214 18.82 -13.70 20.33
CA GLN A 214 19.08 -15.09 19.96
C GLN A 214 17.77 -15.87 19.71
N MET A 215 16.78 -15.70 20.61
CA MET A 215 15.47 -16.33 20.50
C MET A 215 14.62 -15.80 19.34
N LEU A 216 14.67 -14.51 19.03
CA LEU A 216 13.99 -13.95 17.85
C LEU A 216 14.70 -14.37 16.55
N CYS A 217 16.03 -14.43 16.55
CA CYS A 217 16.81 -14.91 15.42
C CYS A 217 16.53 -16.38 15.05
N SER A 218 16.19 -17.23 16.03
CA SER A 218 15.91 -18.65 15.81
C SER A 218 14.60 -18.92 15.04
N ILE A 219 13.69 -17.94 14.98
CA ILE A 219 12.53 -17.97 14.09
C ILE A 219 13.01 -17.53 12.69
N HIS A 220 13.37 -18.48 11.82
CA HIS A 220 13.96 -18.18 10.52
C HIS A 220 13.68 -19.25 9.45
N GLY A 221 13.95 -18.91 8.18
CA GLY A 221 14.05 -19.89 7.09
C GLY A 221 12.74 -20.66 6.82
N GLY A 222 12.85 -21.83 6.17
CA GLY A 222 11.68 -22.67 5.84
C GLY A 222 11.07 -23.44 7.02
N SER A 223 11.68 -23.37 8.21
CA SER A 223 11.21 -24.05 9.43
C SER A 223 10.27 -23.19 10.30
N SER A 224 10.05 -21.93 9.93
CA SER A 224 9.13 -21.03 10.61
C SER A 224 8.12 -20.45 9.63
N CYS A 225 6.83 -20.62 9.90
CA CYS A 225 5.76 -20.03 9.09
C CYS A 225 5.78 -18.49 9.14
N SER A 226 5.19 -17.86 8.11
CA SER A 226 4.96 -16.43 8.00
C SER A 226 4.30 -15.85 9.25
N SER A 227 3.34 -16.54 9.88
CA SER A 227 2.69 -16.06 11.11
C SER A 227 3.66 -15.97 12.31
N MET A 228 4.56 -16.95 12.49
CA MET A 228 5.61 -16.88 13.52
C MET A 228 6.62 -15.76 13.21
N LYS A 229 6.94 -15.55 11.93
CA LYS A 229 7.83 -14.48 11.46
C LYS A 229 7.25 -13.08 11.64
N ALA A 230 5.93 -12.91 11.51
CA ALA A 230 5.24 -11.67 11.83
C ALA A 230 5.33 -11.37 13.33
N ILE A 231 5.01 -12.35 14.19
CA ILE A 231 5.11 -12.20 15.66
C ILE A 231 6.54 -11.86 16.10
N ARG A 232 7.56 -12.49 15.49
CA ARG A 232 8.98 -12.15 15.69
C ARG A 232 9.27 -10.68 15.39
N ASN A 233 8.71 -10.15 14.30
CA ASN A 233 8.92 -8.77 13.87
C ASN A 233 8.17 -7.80 14.80
N ASP A 234 6.93 -8.11 15.20
CA ASP A 234 6.15 -7.34 16.17
C ASP A 234 6.89 -7.17 17.51
N TYR A 235 7.49 -8.24 18.04
CA TYR A 235 8.32 -8.18 19.26
C TYR A 235 9.54 -7.27 19.12
N LEU A 236 10.12 -7.16 17.92
CA LEU A 236 11.29 -6.31 17.67
C LEU A 236 10.89 -4.85 17.43
N MET A 237 9.75 -4.59 16.77
CA MET A 237 9.15 -3.25 16.67
C MET A 237 8.78 -2.70 18.06
N ALA A 238 8.17 -3.55 18.91
CA ALA A 238 7.83 -3.19 20.29
C ALA A 238 9.07 -2.85 21.15
N LEU A 239 10.24 -3.46 20.89
CA LEU A 239 11.51 -3.09 21.53
C LEU A 239 12.04 -1.74 21.03
N LEU A 240 11.82 -1.41 19.75
CA LEU A 240 12.22 -0.14 19.15
C LEU A 240 11.27 1.03 19.46
N GLY A 241 10.06 0.73 19.94
CA GLY A 241 9.01 1.73 20.21
C GLY A 241 8.33 2.24 18.94
N ILE A 242 8.19 1.36 17.94
CA ILE A 242 7.53 1.60 16.64
C ILE A 242 6.12 0.99 16.65
#